data_AF-A0AAV7NS77-F1
#
_entry.id   AF-A0AAV7NS77-F1
#
_cell.length_a   1.000
_cell.length_b   1.000
_cell.length_c   1.000
_cell.angle_alpha   90.00
_cell.angle_beta   90.00
_cell.angle_gamma   90.00
#
_symmetry.space_group_name_H-M   'P 1'
#
loop_
_entity.id
_entity.type
_entity.pdbx_description
1 polymer ?
#
loop_
_entity_poly.entity_id
_entity_poly.type
_entity_poly.pdbx_seq_one_letter_code
_entity_poly.pdbx_strand_id
1 'polypeptide(L)'
;TMGMCFSLSSPICVLRRLQIVQNAAACLLMAIPRTASAKPALASLHWLPIQQRITFKALCVVNRALHNRGPSYIKCMITPYTPQRALRSSSAGLVDICRVKKQDGEVGPSHSKQRIYGIPS
;
A
#
# COMPACT_ATOMS: atom_id res chain seq x y z
N THR A 1 33.55 -19.13 9.54
CA THR A 1 32.57 -18.72 8.49
C THR A 1 31.12 -18.95 8.91
N MET A 2 30.79 -18.85 10.20
CA MET A 2 29.42 -18.97 10.73
C MET A 2 28.75 -17.59 10.68
N GLY A 3 28.00 -17.30 9.62
CA GLY A 3 27.37 -16.00 9.42
C GLY A 3 26.16 -16.06 8.50
N MET A 4 25.24 -17.01 8.71
CA MET A 4 23.98 -17.08 7.96
C MET A 4 22.84 -17.57 8.85
N CYS A 5 22.37 -16.77 9.82
CA CYS A 5 21.12 -17.09 10.50
C CYS A 5 20.20 -15.91 10.87
N PHE A 6 20.48 -14.69 10.40
CA PHE A 6 19.59 -13.54 10.68
C PHE A 6 18.63 -13.17 9.53
N SER A 7 18.78 -13.76 8.33
CA SER A 7 18.06 -13.29 7.12
C SER A 7 16.72 -13.98 6.83
N LEU A 8 16.32 -15.00 7.60
CA LEU A 8 15.09 -15.78 7.33
C LEU A 8 13.80 -14.96 7.48
N SER A 9 13.82 -13.86 8.25
CA SER A 9 12.66 -12.98 8.46
C SER A 9 12.63 -11.77 7.52
N SER A 10 13.53 -11.66 6.53
CA SER A 10 13.48 -10.54 5.59
C SER A 10 12.29 -10.69 4.64
N PRO A 11 11.47 -9.64 4.43
CA PRO A 11 10.32 -9.70 3.54
C PRO A 11 10.70 -10.12 2.11
N ILE A 12 11.92 -9.77 1.66
CA ILE A 12 12.42 -10.14 0.33
C ILE A 12 12.59 -11.66 0.19
N CYS A 13 13.05 -12.34 1.24
CA CYS A 13 13.22 -13.79 1.25
C CYS A 13 11.87 -14.51 1.15
N VAL A 14 10.89 -14.05 1.93
CA VAL A 14 9.52 -14.60 1.92
C VAL A 14 8.86 -14.39 0.55
N LEU A 15 8.98 -13.19 -0.02
CA LEU A 15 8.45 -12.88 -1.35
C LEU A 15 9.07 -13.78 -2.43
N ARG A 16 10.38 -14.00 -2.38
CA ARG A 16 11.07 -14.91 -3.31
C ARG A 16 10.53 -16.34 -3.20
N ARG A 17 10.35 -16.87 -1.98
CA ARG A 17 9.80 -18.22 -1.75
C ARG A 17 8.39 -18.35 -2.31
N LEU A 18 7.53 -17.36 -2.06
CA LEU A 18 6.16 -17.35 -2.60
C LEU A 18 6.15 -17.30 -4.13
N GLN A 19 7.06 -16.53 -4.75
CA GLN A 19 7.18 -16.47 -6.20
C GLN A 19 7.62 -17.82 -6.79
N ILE A 20 8.51 -18.55 -6.12
CA ILE A 20 8.93 -19.89 -6.54
C ILE A 20 7.74 -20.85 -6.52
N VAL A 21 6.95 -20.84 -5.44
CA VAL A 21 5.75 -21.69 -5.33
C VAL A 21 4.73 -21.35 -6.41
N GLN A 22 4.50 -20.06 -6.67
CA GLN A 22 3.60 -19.63 -7.74
C GLN A 22 4.10 -20.07 -9.13
N ASN A 23 5.39 -19.92 -9.41
CA ASN A 23 5.99 -20.33 -10.67
C ASN A 23 5.86 -21.85 -10.87
N ALA A 24 6.11 -22.63 -9.81
CA ALA A 24 5.95 -24.08 -9.85
C ALA A 24 4.49 -24.48 -10.12
N ALA A 25 3.52 -23.82 -9.46
CA ALA A 25 2.10 -24.07 -9.71
C ALA A 25 1.69 -23.71 -11.16
N ALA A 26 2.17 -22.59 -11.70
CA ALA A 26 1.91 -22.19 -13.08
C ALA A 26 2.50 -23.19 -14.09
N CYS A 27 3.74 -23.63 -13.87
CA CYS A 27 4.37 -24.64 -14.72
C CYS A 27 3.64 -25.99 -14.63
N LEU A 28 3.18 -26.40 -13.43
CA LEU A 28 2.41 -27.63 -13.25
C LEU A 28 1.09 -27.59 -14.04
N LEU A 29 0.36 -26.48 -13.96
CA LEU A 29 -0.93 -26.32 -14.66
C LEU A 29 -0.77 -26.28 -16.18
N MET A 30 0.33 -25.68 -16.68
CA MET A 30 0.60 -25.60 -18.12
C MET A 30 1.45 -26.75 -18.66
N ALA A 31 1.75 -27.76 -17.83
CA ALA A 31 2.62 -28.89 -18.17
C ALA A 31 3.96 -28.46 -18.79
N ILE A 32 4.54 -27.36 -18.30
CA ILE A 32 5.82 -26.82 -18.77
C ILE A 32 6.96 -27.42 -17.94
N PRO A 33 8.10 -27.80 -18.56
CA PRO A 33 9.24 -28.32 -17.82
C PRO A 33 9.76 -27.33 -16.77
N ARG A 34 10.24 -27.86 -15.63
CA ARG A 34 10.70 -27.06 -14.47
C ARG A 34 11.85 -26.10 -14.77
N THR A 35 12.62 -26.37 -15.81
CA THR A 35 13.78 -25.57 -16.24
C THR A 35 13.40 -24.44 -17.19
N ALA A 36 12.20 -24.47 -17.77
CA ALA A 36 11.74 -23.42 -18.66
C ALA A 36 11.23 -22.20 -17.88
N SER A 37 11.22 -21.06 -18.57
CA SER A 37 10.76 -19.80 -17.99
C SER A 37 9.29 -19.90 -17.60
N ALA A 38 8.96 -19.54 -16.35
CA ALA A 38 7.58 -19.48 -15.87
C ALA A 38 6.81 -18.22 -16.36
N LYS A 39 7.50 -17.24 -16.96
CA LYS A 39 6.89 -16.00 -17.48
C LYS A 39 5.77 -16.26 -18.53
N PRO A 40 5.99 -17.06 -19.59
CA PRO A 40 4.91 -17.40 -20.53
C PRO A 40 3.74 -18.08 -19.81
N ALA A 41 4.02 -18.93 -18.82
CA ALA A 41 2.97 -19.62 -18.08
C ALA A 41 2.06 -18.67 -17.32
N LEU A 42 2.67 -17.71 -16.62
CA LEU A 42 1.95 -16.66 -15.89
C LEU A 42 1.14 -15.77 -16.84
N ALA A 43 1.69 -15.43 -18.01
CA ALA A 43 0.99 -14.63 -19.01
C ALA A 43 -0.25 -15.35 -19.55
N SER A 44 -0.12 -16.62 -19.93
CA SER A 44 -1.24 -17.43 -20.44
C SER A 44 -2.34 -17.65 -19.38
N LEU A 45 -1.96 -17.84 -18.10
CA LEU A 45 -2.91 -17.94 -16.99
C LEU A 45 -3.45 -16.58 -16.51
N HIS A 46 -2.97 -15.46 -17.05
CA HIS A 46 -3.27 -14.11 -16.58
C HIS A 46 -2.92 -13.89 -15.09
N TRP A 47 -1.93 -14.62 -14.57
CA TRP A 47 -1.51 -14.56 -13.18
C TRP A 47 -0.45 -13.48 -12.96
N LEU A 48 -0.75 -12.51 -12.09
CA LEU A 48 0.24 -11.52 -11.66
C LEU A 48 1.33 -12.15 -10.77
N PRO A 49 2.60 -11.76 -10.92
CA PRO A 49 3.67 -11.97 -9.94
C PRO A 49 3.25 -11.57 -8.51
N ILE A 50 3.77 -12.27 -7.49
CA ILE A 50 3.41 -12.07 -6.08
C ILE A 50 3.57 -10.62 -5.65
N GLN A 51 4.67 -9.95 -6.04
CA GLN A 51 4.91 -8.55 -5.69
C GLN A 51 3.80 -7.64 -6.22
N GLN A 52 3.36 -7.84 -7.47
CA GLN A 52 2.29 -7.05 -8.07
C GLN A 52 0.93 -7.35 -7.41
N ARG A 53 0.68 -8.60 -6.98
CA ARG A 53 -0.53 -8.96 -6.24
C ARG A 53 -0.65 -8.21 -4.91
N ILE A 54 0.45 -7.99 -4.22
CA ILE A 54 0.47 -7.23 -2.96
C ILE A 54 0.04 -5.78 -3.22
N THR A 55 0.67 -5.12 -4.21
CA THR A 55 0.32 -3.75 -4.60
C THR A 55 -1.14 -3.67 -5.05
N PHE A 56 -1.58 -4.59 -5.91
CA PHE A 56 -2.97 -4.63 -6.38
C PHE A 56 -3.95 -4.78 -5.22
N LYS A 57 -3.70 -5.70 -4.28
CA LYS A 57 -4.58 -5.91 -3.13
C LYS A 57 -4.61 -4.68 -2.21
N ALA A 58 -3.48 -4.01 -2.00
CA ALA A 58 -3.43 -2.75 -1.27
C ALA A 58 -4.28 -1.68 -1.96
N LEU A 59 -4.12 -1.50 -3.27
CA LEU A 59 -4.92 -0.56 -4.07
C LEU A 59 -6.42 -0.90 -4.02
N CYS A 60 -6.81 -2.18 -4.10
CA CYS A 60 -8.21 -2.57 -3.97
C CYS A 60 -8.79 -2.23 -2.58
N VAL A 61 -8.01 -2.37 -1.51
CA VAL A 61 -8.44 -1.97 -0.16
C VAL A 61 -8.67 -0.47 -0.10
N VAL A 62 -7.72 0.33 -0.59
CA VAL A 62 -7.83 1.80 -0.66
C VAL A 62 -9.05 2.20 -1.49
N ASN A 63 -9.19 1.63 -2.68
CA ASN A 63 -10.31 1.92 -3.58
C ASN A 63 -11.67 1.60 -2.94
N ARG A 64 -11.79 0.47 -2.22
CA ARG A 64 -13.02 0.14 -1.50
C ARG A 64 -13.32 1.11 -0.37
N ALA A 65 -12.29 1.57 0.35
CA ALA A 65 -12.46 2.57 1.40
C ALA A 65 -12.94 3.92 0.84
N LEU A 66 -12.39 4.36 -0.29
CA LEU A 66 -12.81 5.59 -0.99
C LEU A 66 -14.28 5.52 -1.45
N HIS A 67 -14.74 4.36 -1.92
CA HIS A 67 -16.12 4.15 -2.38
C HIS A 67 -17.11 3.73 -1.27
N ASN A 68 -16.79 3.96 0.01
CA ASN A 68 -17.65 3.62 1.16
C ASN A 68 -18.02 2.12 1.30
N ARG A 69 -17.27 1.22 0.68
CA ARG A 69 -17.47 -0.25 0.77
C ARG A 69 -16.43 -0.94 1.66
N GLY A 70 -15.53 -0.18 2.25
CA GLY A 70 -14.48 -0.66 3.15
C GLY A 70 -14.82 -0.43 4.63
N PRO A 71 -14.05 -1.04 5.55
CA PRO A 71 -14.20 -0.79 6.99
C PRO A 71 -14.00 0.69 7.35
N SER A 72 -14.77 1.18 8.32
CA SER A 72 -14.76 2.59 8.76
C SER A 72 -13.38 3.05 9.21
N TYR A 73 -12.61 2.21 9.92
CA TYR A 73 -11.28 2.56 10.40
C TYR A 73 -10.28 2.84 9.27
N ILE A 74 -10.38 2.12 8.14
CA ILE A 74 -9.51 2.36 6.97
C ILE A 74 -9.89 3.66 6.30
N LYS A 75 -11.18 3.94 6.17
CA LYS A 75 -11.69 5.20 5.63
C LYS A 75 -11.21 6.40 6.45
N CYS A 76 -11.21 6.30 7.78
CA CYS A 76 -10.70 7.36 8.66
C CYS A 76 -9.19 7.61 8.50
N MET A 77 -8.41 6.63 8.02
CA MET A 77 -6.97 6.79 7.78
C MET A 77 -6.64 7.34 6.38
N ILE A 78 -7.59 7.31 5.43
CA ILE A 78 -7.36 7.65 4.03
C ILE A 78 -8.24 8.84 3.66
N THR A 79 -7.63 10.01 3.52
CA THR A 79 -8.31 11.22 3.05
C THR A 79 -7.90 11.53 1.61
N PRO A 80 -8.84 11.83 0.69
CA PRO A 80 -8.47 12.26 -0.66
C PRO A 80 -7.64 13.54 -0.56
N TYR A 81 -6.53 13.59 -1.30
CA TYR A 81 -5.67 14.78 -1.32
C TYR A 81 -6.39 15.92 -2.05
N THR A 82 -6.77 16.95 -1.31
CA THR A 82 -7.33 18.19 -1.86
C THR A 82 -6.27 19.28 -1.86
N PRO A 83 -5.64 19.60 -3.02
CA PRO A 83 -4.62 20.64 -3.07
C PRO A 83 -5.24 22.02 -2.90
N GLN A 84 -4.56 22.89 -2.15
CA GLN A 84 -4.99 24.29 -1.91
C GLN A 84 -4.90 25.17 -3.18
N ARG A 85 -4.12 24.76 -4.18
CA ARG A 85 -4.01 25.43 -5.50
C ARG A 85 -4.06 24.39 -6.62
N ALA A 86 -4.56 24.78 -7.80
CA ALA A 86 -4.64 23.91 -8.96
C ALA A 86 -3.24 23.50 -9.46
N LEU A 87 -2.80 22.30 -9.10
CA LEU A 87 -1.54 21.70 -9.54
C LEU A 87 -1.80 20.76 -10.73
N ARG A 88 -0.80 20.56 -11.59
CA ARG A 88 -0.88 19.59 -12.70
C ARG A 88 -1.11 18.15 -12.25
N SER A 89 -0.83 17.83 -10.99
CA SER A 89 -1.05 16.53 -10.35
C SER A 89 -2.37 16.42 -9.58
N SER A 90 -3.24 17.45 -9.61
CA SER A 90 -4.50 17.45 -8.86
C SER A 90 -5.47 16.35 -9.29
N SER A 91 -5.42 15.91 -10.55
CA SER A 91 -6.24 14.83 -11.10
C SER A 91 -5.63 13.43 -10.93
N ALA A 92 -4.46 13.30 -10.28
CA ALA A 92 -3.73 12.02 -10.17
C ALA A 92 -4.30 11.05 -9.11
N GLY A 93 -5.41 11.39 -8.43
CA GLY A 93 -6.06 10.52 -7.45
C GLY A 93 -5.20 10.23 -6.21
N LEU A 94 -4.40 11.21 -5.78
CA LEU A 94 -3.53 11.07 -4.63
C LEU A 94 -4.35 10.96 -3.32
N VAL A 95 -3.86 10.13 -2.41
CA VAL A 95 -4.45 9.92 -1.08
C VAL A 95 -3.46 10.34 -0.02
N ASP A 96 -3.94 11.14 0.92
CA ASP A 96 -3.18 11.56 2.09
C ASP A 96 -3.49 10.61 3.27
N ILE A 97 -2.47 10.34 4.08
CA ILE A 97 -2.56 9.41 5.20
C ILE A 97 -2.86 10.22 6.46
N CYS A 98 -4.08 10.11 6.95
CA CYS A 98 -4.43 10.63 8.26
C CYS A 98 -3.75 9.78 9.34
N ARG A 99 -2.66 10.32 9.90
CA ARG A 99 -1.93 9.71 11.01
C ARG A 99 -2.80 9.84 12.27
N VAL A 100 -3.27 8.70 12.79
CA VAL A 100 -4.03 8.66 14.05
C VAL A 100 -3.15 9.29 15.15
N LYS A 101 -3.60 10.40 15.73
CA LYS A 101 -3.00 10.94 16.94
C LYS A 101 -3.31 9.96 18.08
N LYS A 102 -2.29 9.52 18.82
CA LYS A 102 -2.55 8.84 20.10
C LYS A 102 -3.36 9.81 20.97
N GLN A 103 -4.43 9.32 21.59
CA GLN A 103 -5.08 10.04 22.66
C GLN A 103 -4.14 9.96 23.87
N ASP A 104 -3.31 10.99 24.03
CA ASP A 104 -2.80 11.32 25.36
C ASP A 104 -3.94 12.04 26.08
N GLY A 105 -4.16 11.68 27.34
CA GLY A 105 -5.36 11.98 28.12
C GLY A 105 -5.75 13.47 28.19
N GLU A 106 -7.02 13.66 28.51
CA GLU A 106 -7.74 14.93 28.59
C GLU A 106 -6.96 16.09 29.23
N VAL A 107 -6.94 17.23 28.54
CA VAL A 107 -7.00 18.57 29.17
C VAL A 107 -7.95 19.44 28.33
N GLY A 108 -8.93 20.03 29.02
CA GLY A 108 -10.16 20.62 28.49
C GLY A 108 -10.06 21.92 27.65
N PRO A 109 -11.21 22.56 27.36
CA PRO A 109 -11.31 23.58 26.33
C PRO A 109 -10.79 24.93 26.81
N SER A 110 -9.57 25.30 26.42
CA SER A 110 -9.10 26.68 26.54
C SER A 110 -9.58 27.52 25.36
N HIS A 111 -10.66 28.26 25.62
CA HIS A 111 -11.00 29.48 24.91
C HIS A 111 -9.78 30.42 24.83
N SER A 112 -9.27 30.69 23.63
CA SER A 112 -8.69 31.99 23.29
C SER A 112 -8.49 32.12 21.78
N LYS A 113 -9.34 32.97 21.16
CA LYS A 113 -9.02 33.61 19.89
C LYS A 113 -7.76 34.45 20.09
N GLN A 114 -6.71 34.24 19.30
CA GLN A 114 -5.67 35.24 19.11
C GLN A 114 -5.42 35.45 17.61
N ARG A 115 -6.23 36.37 17.07
CA ARG A 115 -5.92 37.27 15.96
C ARG A 115 -4.84 38.22 16.46
N ILE A 116 -3.60 38.18 15.94
CA ILE A 116 -2.70 39.34 15.68
C ILE A 116 -1.50 38.80 14.83
N TYR A 117 -0.96 39.39 13.76
CA TYR A 117 -0.91 40.75 13.22
C TYR A 117 -0.93 40.72 11.68
N GLY A 118 -1.61 41.70 11.07
CA GLY A 118 -1.06 42.37 9.90
C GLY A 118 -0.74 43.80 10.32
N ILE A 119 0.40 44.35 9.92
CA ILE A 119 0.65 45.78 9.64
C ILE A 119 1.78 45.83 8.59
N PRO A 120 1.71 46.76 7.61
CA PRO A 120 2.45 46.72 6.35
C PRO A 120 3.72 47.57 6.37
N SER A 121 4.58 47.36 5.38
CA SER A 121 5.36 48.38 4.64
C SER A 121 5.73 47.78 3.30
#